data_AF-A0A9D8ZNJ5-F1
#
_entry.id   AF-A0A9D8ZNJ5-F1
#
_cell.length_a   1.000
_cell.length_b   1.000
_cell.length_c   1.000
_cell.angle_alpha   90.00
_cell.angle_beta   90.00
_cell.angle_gamma   90.00
#
_symmetry.space_group_name_H-M   'P 1'
#
loop_
_entity.id
_entity.type
_entity.pdbx_description
1 polymer ?
#
loop_
_entity_poly.entity_id
_entity_poly.type
_entity_poly.pdbx_seq_one_letter_code
_entity_poly.pdbx_strand_id
1 'polypeptide(L)'
;MNPFGNMLGGWARKRHRRDVERVIEHLQTLDNESVGLVLAIAAHHRNALLKDGIDLRDLTEFVKQMPGYVGDMMKAVGVLTKNKRHHDALGLQIWVCSLRCAGDPALQERGVALWAELKRGQKHVARARELVSKETGFDLDVTMANDVPVEFQKRT
;
A
#
# COMPACT_ATOMS: atom_id res chain seq x y z
N MET A 1 -13.26 28.37 15.16
CA MET A 1 -11.98 27.66 15.00
C MET A 1 -11.82 26.74 16.20
N ASN A 2 -11.89 25.41 16.04
CA ASN A 2 -11.94 24.48 17.18
C ASN A 2 -10.52 23.99 17.52
N PRO A 3 -9.91 24.45 18.63
CA PRO A 3 -8.50 24.14 18.96
C PRO A 3 -8.24 22.63 19.12
N PHE A 4 -9.26 21.87 19.54
CA PHE A 4 -9.18 20.42 19.67
C PHE A 4 -9.09 19.69 18.31
N GLY A 5 -9.72 20.20 17.26
CA GLY A 5 -9.66 19.63 15.91
C GLY A 5 -8.28 19.74 15.29
N ASN A 6 -7.62 20.89 15.48
CA ASN A 6 -6.26 21.12 14.98
C ASN A 6 -5.22 20.25 15.71
N MET A 7 -5.42 20.00 17.01
CA MET A 7 -4.54 19.16 17.81
C MET A 7 -4.67 17.67 17.46
N LEU A 8 -5.90 17.18 17.22
CA LEU A 8 -6.17 15.82 16.76
C LEU A 8 -5.62 15.57 15.34
N GLY A 9 -5.78 16.52 14.42
CA GLY A 9 -5.22 16.43 13.06
C GLY A 9 -3.69 16.37 13.06
N GLY A 10 -3.03 17.19 13.88
CA GLY A 10 -1.57 17.16 14.04
C GLY A 10 -1.05 15.83 14.58
N TRP A 11 -1.74 15.24 15.56
CA TRP A 11 -1.39 13.93 16.11
C TRP A 11 -1.56 12.81 15.07
N ALA A 12 -2.69 12.79 14.35
CA ALA A 12 -2.97 11.80 13.31
C ALA A 12 -1.92 11.85 12.20
N ARG A 13 -1.56 13.04 11.71
CA ARG A 13 -0.48 13.23 10.72
C ARG A 13 0.85 12.68 11.21
N LYS A 14 1.24 12.97 12.46
CA LYS A 14 2.49 12.44 13.05
C LYS A 14 2.46 10.93 13.18
N ARG A 15 1.31 10.32 13.43
CA ARG A 15 1.14 8.86 13.44
C ARG A 15 1.27 8.29 12.03
N HIS A 16 0.53 8.82 11.06
CA HIS A 16 0.56 8.36 9.67
C HIS A 16 1.95 8.44 9.08
N ARG A 17 2.68 9.53 9.34
CA ARG A 17 4.09 9.67 8.96
C ARG A 17 4.94 8.50 9.46
N ARG A 18 4.86 8.21 10.77
CA ARG A 18 5.61 7.11 11.39
C ARG A 18 5.22 5.73 10.84
N ASP A 19 3.94 5.53 10.54
CA ASP A 19 3.49 4.27 9.96
C ASP A 19 4.07 4.07 8.55
N VAL A 20 4.09 5.12 7.70
CA VAL A 20 4.70 5.06 6.37
C VAL A 20 6.22 4.86 6.47
N GLU A 21 6.89 5.57 7.38
CA GLU A 21 8.33 5.40 7.64
C GLU A 21 8.69 3.96 7.99
N ARG A 22 7.97 3.35 8.93
CA ARG A 22 8.23 1.96 9.32
C ARG A 22 8.04 0.97 8.18
N VAL A 23 7.06 1.20 7.32
CA VAL A 23 6.86 0.35 6.14
C VAL A 23 8.03 0.50 5.17
N ILE A 24 8.49 1.72 4.91
CA ILE A 24 9.67 1.99 4.07
C ILE A 24 10.92 1.33 4.67
N GLU A 25 11.19 1.58 5.96
CA GLU A 25 12.32 0.99 6.68
C GLU A 25 12.27 -0.54 6.62
N HIS A 26 11.10 -1.14 6.85
CA HIS A 26 10.95 -2.58 6.72
C HIS A 26 11.21 -3.06 5.30
N LEU A 27 10.65 -2.41 4.29
CA LEU A 27 10.94 -2.73 2.89
C LEU A 27 12.44 -2.68 2.63
N GLN A 28 13.16 -1.66 3.12
CA GLN A 28 14.60 -1.53 2.93
C GLN A 28 15.43 -2.67 3.56
N THR A 29 14.89 -3.38 4.56
CA THR A 29 15.55 -4.58 5.13
C THR A 29 15.38 -5.84 4.27
N LEU A 30 14.45 -5.84 3.32
CA LEU A 30 14.15 -7.00 2.47
C LEU A 30 15.09 -7.04 1.24
N ASP A 31 15.38 -8.23 0.73
CA ASP A 31 16.01 -8.35 -0.59
C ASP A 31 15.03 -8.00 -1.73
N ASN A 32 15.54 -7.87 -2.96
CA ASN A 32 14.71 -7.49 -4.10
C ASN A 32 13.64 -8.54 -4.43
N GLU A 33 13.92 -9.84 -4.15
CA GLU A 33 12.96 -10.93 -4.38
C GLU A 33 11.77 -10.83 -3.42
N SER A 34 12.04 -10.60 -2.15
CA SER A 34 11.03 -10.41 -1.10
C SER A 34 10.19 -9.16 -1.36
N VAL A 35 10.80 -8.05 -1.81
CA VAL A 35 10.02 -6.88 -2.27
C VAL A 35 9.16 -7.21 -3.48
N GLY A 36 9.64 -8.05 -4.40
CA GLY A 36 8.84 -8.57 -5.51
C GLY A 36 7.60 -9.31 -5.05
N LEU A 37 7.70 -10.14 -4.00
CA LEU A 37 6.56 -10.81 -3.39
C LEU A 37 5.57 -9.82 -2.77
N VAL A 38 6.06 -8.84 -2.01
CA VAL A 38 5.21 -7.79 -1.42
C VAL A 38 4.45 -7.02 -2.51
N LEU A 39 5.14 -6.65 -3.59
CA LEU A 39 4.55 -5.95 -4.72
C LEU A 39 3.51 -6.81 -5.46
N ALA A 40 3.79 -8.10 -5.66
CA ALA A 40 2.85 -9.04 -6.26
C ALA A 40 1.55 -9.15 -5.43
N ILE A 41 1.67 -9.26 -4.12
CA ILE A 41 0.53 -9.32 -3.20
C ILE A 41 -0.23 -7.99 -3.17
N ALA A 42 0.48 -6.86 -3.13
CA ALA A 42 -0.16 -5.54 -3.20
C ALA A 42 -0.96 -5.38 -4.51
N ALA A 43 -0.39 -5.78 -5.65
CA ALA A 43 -1.07 -5.78 -6.94
C ALA A 43 -2.31 -6.69 -6.94
N HIS A 44 -2.18 -7.89 -6.39
CA HIS A 44 -3.29 -8.82 -6.27
C HIS A 44 -4.47 -8.25 -5.48
N HIS A 45 -4.21 -7.64 -4.32
CA HIS A 45 -5.26 -7.00 -3.51
C HIS A 45 -5.91 -5.83 -4.25
N ARG A 46 -5.13 -5.00 -4.96
CA ARG A 46 -5.68 -3.92 -5.80
C ARG A 46 -6.61 -4.46 -6.89
N ASN A 47 -6.20 -5.53 -7.55
CA ASN A 47 -6.96 -6.14 -8.64
C ASN A 47 -8.24 -6.81 -8.14
N ALA A 48 -8.20 -7.42 -6.95
CA ALA A 48 -9.40 -7.93 -6.28
C ALA A 48 -10.38 -6.79 -5.94
N LEU A 49 -9.87 -5.70 -5.33
CA LEU A 49 -10.68 -4.51 -5.02
C LEU A 49 -11.30 -3.89 -6.28
N LEU A 50 -10.56 -3.82 -7.38
CA LEU A 50 -11.06 -3.30 -8.64
C LEU A 50 -12.22 -4.15 -9.21
N LYS A 51 -12.16 -5.48 -9.07
CA LYS A 51 -13.25 -6.40 -9.45
C LYS A 51 -14.51 -6.16 -8.61
N ASP A 52 -14.34 -5.72 -7.37
CA ASP A 52 -15.42 -5.34 -6.44
C ASP A 52 -15.87 -3.88 -6.60
N GLY A 53 -15.39 -3.16 -7.64
CA GLY A 53 -15.77 -1.78 -7.95
C GLY A 53 -14.98 -0.70 -7.19
N ILE A 54 -13.93 -1.07 -6.46
CA ILE A 54 -13.05 -0.16 -5.72
C ILE A 54 -11.80 0.12 -6.55
N ASP A 55 -11.77 1.28 -7.22
CA ASP A 55 -10.65 1.68 -8.08
C ASP A 55 -9.60 2.52 -7.34
N LEU A 56 -8.42 1.93 -7.12
CA LEU A 56 -7.27 2.58 -6.47
C LEU A 56 -6.24 3.14 -7.47
N ARG A 57 -6.62 3.41 -8.73
CA ARG A 57 -5.72 4.05 -9.73
C ARG A 57 -5.52 5.55 -9.52
N ASP A 58 -6.56 6.26 -9.10
CA ASP A 58 -6.50 7.68 -8.71
C ASP A 58 -6.83 7.78 -7.23
N LEU A 59 -5.80 7.81 -6.40
CA LEU A 59 -5.94 7.76 -4.94
C LEU A 59 -6.43 9.09 -4.38
N THR A 60 -6.10 10.20 -5.04
CA THR A 60 -6.53 11.54 -4.64
C THR A 60 -8.04 11.67 -4.78
N GLU A 61 -8.57 11.26 -5.92
CA GLU A 61 -10.00 11.26 -6.17
C GLU A 61 -10.72 10.24 -5.28
N PHE A 62 -10.16 9.05 -5.14
CA PHE A 62 -10.70 8.01 -4.27
C PHE A 62 -10.86 8.49 -2.81
N VAL A 63 -9.85 9.13 -2.22
CA VAL A 63 -9.90 9.61 -0.83
C VAL A 63 -10.95 10.70 -0.65
N LYS A 64 -11.23 11.53 -1.67
CA LYS A 64 -12.32 12.52 -1.62
C LYS A 64 -13.69 11.86 -1.62
N GLN A 65 -13.87 10.84 -2.46
CA GLN A 65 -15.15 10.14 -2.60
C GLN A 65 -15.44 9.25 -1.39
N MET A 66 -14.41 8.61 -0.84
CA MET A 66 -14.54 7.64 0.26
C MET A 66 -13.54 7.91 1.41
N PRO A 67 -13.69 9.03 2.14
CA PRO A 67 -12.72 9.44 3.17
C PRO A 67 -12.60 8.45 4.35
N GLY A 68 -13.63 7.62 4.59
CA GLY A 68 -13.62 6.60 5.64
C GLY A 68 -12.88 5.31 5.28
N TYR A 69 -12.60 5.06 4.00
CA TYR A 69 -12.16 3.77 3.50
C TYR A 69 -10.79 3.33 4.04
N VAL A 70 -9.90 4.31 4.32
CA VAL A 70 -8.61 4.04 4.98
C VAL A 70 -8.80 3.33 6.32
N GLY A 71 -9.85 3.68 7.07
CA GLY A 71 -10.19 3.03 8.33
C GLY A 71 -10.63 1.58 8.14
N ASP A 72 -11.38 1.28 7.09
CA ASP A 72 -11.84 -0.07 6.78
C ASP A 72 -10.68 -0.95 6.29
N MET A 73 -9.79 -0.42 5.46
CA MET A 73 -8.56 -1.12 5.07
C MET A 73 -7.66 -1.41 6.28
N MET A 74 -7.55 -0.49 7.23
CA MET A 74 -6.81 -0.75 8.47
C MET A 74 -7.42 -1.87 9.31
N LYS A 75 -8.76 -1.96 9.38
CA LYS A 75 -9.43 -3.08 10.05
C LYS A 75 -9.09 -4.40 9.37
N ALA A 76 -9.11 -4.43 8.03
CA ALA A 76 -8.72 -5.60 7.24
C ALA A 76 -7.26 -6.03 7.50
N VAL A 77 -6.31 -5.09 7.51
CA VAL A 77 -4.91 -5.34 7.91
C VAL A 77 -4.84 -5.95 9.31
N GLY A 78 -5.63 -5.44 10.26
CA GLY A 78 -5.69 -5.97 11.62
C GLY A 78 -6.21 -7.41 11.67
N VAL A 79 -7.24 -7.75 10.90
CA VAL A 79 -7.77 -9.12 10.79
C VAL A 79 -6.73 -10.07 10.19
N LEU A 80 -6.08 -9.68 9.08
CA LEU A 80 -5.04 -10.49 8.45
C LEU A 80 -3.86 -10.74 9.40
N THR A 81 -3.43 -9.70 10.12
CA THR A 81 -2.36 -9.81 11.11
C THR A 81 -2.71 -10.79 12.23
N LYS A 82 -3.93 -10.72 12.77
CA LYS A 82 -4.42 -11.66 13.81
C LYS A 82 -4.46 -13.10 13.30
N ASN A 83 -4.80 -13.28 12.03
CA ASN A 83 -4.84 -14.58 11.36
C ASN A 83 -3.47 -15.05 10.85
N LYS A 84 -2.37 -14.41 11.27
CA LYS A 84 -0.98 -14.74 10.87
C LYS A 84 -0.73 -14.65 9.35
N ARG A 85 -1.58 -13.93 8.61
CA ARG A 85 -1.43 -13.65 7.18
C ARG A 85 -0.57 -12.41 6.96
N HIS A 86 0.67 -12.46 7.43
CA HIS A 86 1.55 -11.29 7.51
C HIS A 86 1.88 -10.69 6.13
N HIS A 87 2.05 -11.52 5.10
CA HIS A 87 2.33 -11.04 3.75
C HIS A 87 1.14 -10.29 3.12
N ASP A 88 -0.09 -10.81 3.30
CA ASP A 88 -1.31 -10.12 2.88
C ASP A 88 -1.53 -8.81 3.64
N ALA A 89 -1.29 -8.84 4.96
CA ALA A 89 -1.38 -7.65 5.79
C ALA A 89 -0.40 -6.57 5.31
N LEU A 90 0.83 -6.95 4.97
CA LEU A 90 1.83 -6.02 4.42
C LEU A 90 1.40 -5.47 3.05
N GLY A 91 0.88 -6.31 2.15
CA GLY A 91 0.35 -5.87 0.86
C GLY A 91 -0.79 -4.85 0.96
N LEU A 92 -1.76 -5.08 1.86
CA LEU A 92 -2.80 -4.07 2.14
C LEU A 92 -2.26 -2.83 2.86
N GLN A 93 -1.24 -2.99 3.71
CA GLN A 93 -0.60 -1.87 4.40
C GLN A 93 0.07 -0.90 3.41
N ILE A 94 0.60 -1.38 2.28
CA ILE A 94 1.09 -0.53 1.18
C ILE A 94 -0.02 0.42 0.70
N TRP A 95 -1.23 -0.10 0.48
CA TRP A 95 -2.36 0.72 0.02
C TRP A 95 -2.88 1.67 1.09
N VAL A 96 -2.91 1.25 2.36
CA VAL A 96 -3.24 2.14 3.49
C VAL A 96 -2.28 3.34 3.55
N CYS A 97 -0.97 3.08 3.42
CA CYS A 97 0.05 4.12 3.39
C CYS A 97 -0.12 5.03 2.15
N SER A 98 -0.40 4.43 1.00
CA SER A 98 -0.62 5.15 -0.27
C SER A 98 -1.82 6.10 -0.19
N LEU A 99 -2.97 5.65 0.32
CA LEU A 99 -4.16 6.50 0.49
C LEU A 99 -3.90 7.66 1.46
N ARG A 100 -3.20 7.42 2.57
CA ARG A 100 -2.82 8.48 3.51
C ARG A 100 -1.89 9.51 2.88
N CYS A 101 -0.93 9.06 2.07
CA CYS A 101 -0.01 9.95 1.35
C CYS A 101 -0.72 10.76 0.26
N ALA A 102 -1.70 10.17 -0.44
CA ALA A 102 -2.49 10.88 -1.45
C ALA A 102 -3.43 11.92 -0.83
N GLY A 103 -3.98 11.63 0.36
CA GLY A 103 -4.90 12.52 1.08
C GLY A 103 -4.24 13.65 1.88
N ASP A 104 -2.92 13.61 2.10
CA ASP A 104 -2.18 14.63 2.87
C ASP A 104 -0.92 15.08 2.12
N PRO A 105 -0.90 16.30 1.54
CA PRO A 105 0.26 16.82 0.81
C PRO A 105 1.57 16.79 1.61
N ALA A 106 1.50 16.90 2.94
CA ALA A 106 2.68 16.82 3.81
C ALA A 106 3.34 15.42 3.84
N LEU A 107 2.66 14.40 3.32
CA LEU A 107 3.12 13.01 3.25
C LEU A 107 3.42 12.56 1.81
N GLN A 108 3.21 13.42 0.80
CA GLN A 108 3.33 13.04 -0.61
C GLN A 108 4.71 12.48 -0.96
N GLU A 109 5.79 13.14 -0.55
CA GLU A 109 7.18 12.69 -0.75
C GLU A 109 7.44 11.29 -0.19
N ARG A 110 6.73 10.92 0.89
CA ARG A 110 6.85 9.60 1.50
C ARG A 110 6.11 8.53 0.70
N GLY A 111 5.01 8.91 0.05
CA GLY A 111 4.36 8.05 -0.94
C GLY A 111 5.29 7.78 -2.13
N VAL A 112 5.95 8.83 -2.65
CA VAL A 112 6.97 8.68 -3.71
C VAL A 112 8.10 7.75 -3.25
N ALA A 113 8.63 7.95 -2.05
CA ALA A 113 9.69 7.09 -1.49
C ALA A 113 9.23 5.63 -1.34
N LEU A 114 8.02 5.39 -0.83
CA LEU A 114 7.43 4.06 -0.69
C LEU A 114 7.37 3.32 -2.02
N TRP A 115 6.84 3.97 -3.06
CA TRP A 115 6.72 3.36 -4.39
C TRP A 115 8.06 3.24 -5.11
N ALA A 116 9.02 4.13 -4.84
CA ALA A 116 10.38 4.00 -5.32
C ALA A 116 11.08 2.75 -4.74
N GLU A 117 10.87 2.46 -3.45
CA GLU A 117 11.39 1.23 -2.82
C GLU A 117 10.73 -0.02 -3.42
N LEU A 118 9.41 -0.04 -3.61
CA LEU A 118 8.71 -1.17 -4.24
C LEU A 118 9.22 -1.45 -5.66
N LYS A 119 9.63 -0.41 -6.39
CA LYS A 119 10.11 -0.52 -7.78
C LYS A 119 11.26 -1.53 -7.94
N ARG A 120 12.14 -1.68 -6.94
CA ARG A 120 13.27 -2.63 -7.04
C ARG A 120 12.83 -4.10 -7.10
N GLY A 121 11.62 -4.40 -6.65
CA GLY A 121 11.01 -5.73 -6.72
C GLY A 121 10.32 -6.07 -8.05
N GLN A 122 10.12 -5.10 -8.95
CA GLN A 122 9.32 -5.28 -10.18
C GLN A 122 9.77 -6.48 -11.03
N LYS A 123 11.08 -6.64 -11.24
CA LYS A 123 11.65 -7.74 -12.03
C LYS A 123 11.46 -9.13 -11.39
N HIS A 124 11.04 -9.18 -10.13
CA HIS A 124 10.86 -10.41 -9.36
C HIS A 124 9.38 -10.80 -9.18
N VAL A 125 8.43 -9.96 -9.61
CA VAL A 125 6.98 -10.21 -9.45
C VAL A 125 6.53 -11.51 -10.13
N ALA A 126 6.99 -11.76 -11.36
CA ALA A 126 6.61 -12.97 -12.11
C ALA A 126 7.06 -14.25 -11.37
N ARG A 127 8.31 -14.27 -10.89
CA ARG A 127 8.84 -15.37 -10.08
C ARG A 127 8.09 -15.52 -8.75
N ALA A 128 7.72 -14.41 -8.09
CA ALA A 128 6.93 -14.45 -6.86
C ALA A 128 5.55 -15.10 -7.08
N ARG A 129 4.88 -14.75 -8.19
CA ARG A 129 3.60 -15.40 -8.59
C ARG A 129 3.79 -16.91 -8.78
N GLU A 130 4.81 -17.32 -9.52
CA GLU A 130 5.11 -18.74 -9.76
C GLU A 130 5.37 -19.50 -8.44
N LEU A 131 6.16 -18.91 -7.54
CA LEU A 131 6.46 -19.49 -6.23
C LEU A 131 5.18 -19.70 -5.41
N VAL A 132 4.34 -18.65 -5.28
CA VAL A 132 3.09 -18.73 -4.52
C VAL A 132 2.15 -19.77 -5.12
N SER A 133 1.99 -19.80 -6.45
CA SER A 133 1.18 -20.80 -7.14
C SER A 133 1.69 -22.22 -6.89
N LYS A 134 3.01 -22.44 -6.95
CA LYS A 134 3.61 -23.74 -6.68
C LYS A 134 3.43 -24.20 -5.23
N GLU A 135 3.58 -23.30 -4.27
CA GLU A 135 3.54 -23.64 -2.84
C GLU A 135 2.13 -23.76 -2.27
N THR A 136 1.18 -22.98 -2.80
CA THR A 136 -0.17 -22.86 -2.23
C THR A 136 -1.29 -23.31 -3.16
N GLY A 137 -1.00 -23.47 -4.46
CA GLY A 137 -2.01 -23.65 -5.50
C GLY A 137 -2.77 -22.36 -5.87
N PHE A 138 -2.48 -21.23 -5.22
CA PHE A 138 -3.15 -19.96 -5.46
C PHE A 138 -2.40 -19.11 -6.48
N ASP A 139 -3.11 -18.59 -7.48
CA ASP A 139 -2.52 -17.74 -8.50
C ASP A 139 -2.72 -16.25 -8.20
N LEU A 140 -1.61 -15.53 -8.01
CA LEU A 140 -1.65 -14.08 -7.79
C LEU A 140 -1.98 -13.35 -9.10
N ASP A 141 -3.04 -12.55 -9.08
CA ASP A 141 -3.34 -11.58 -10.13
C ASP A 141 -2.35 -10.41 -10.07
N VAL A 142 -1.28 -10.48 -10.85
CA VAL A 142 -0.20 -9.47 -10.88
C VAL A 142 -0.27 -8.53 -12.08
N THR A 143 -1.39 -8.49 -12.79
CA THR A 143 -1.53 -7.74 -14.06
C THR A 143 -1.19 -6.25 -13.94
N MET A 144 -1.40 -5.65 -12.76
CA MET A 144 -1.12 -4.23 -12.49
C MET A 144 0.08 -4.01 -11.55
N ALA A 145 0.98 -5.00 -11.43
CA ALA A 145 2.08 -4.89 -10.47
C ALA A 145 3.13 -3.82 -10.80
N ASN A 146 3.21 -3.41 -12.07
CA ASN A 146 4.10 -2.32 -12.49
C ASN A 146 3.43 -0.94 -12.46
N ASP A 147 2.14 -0.88 -12.15
CA ASP A 147 1.34 0.34 -12.20
C ASP A 147 1.48 1.13 -10.91
N VAL A 148 2.35 2.14 -10.92
CA VAL A 148 2.48 3.10 -9.81
C VAL A 148 1.32 4.10 -9.86
N PRO A 149 0.61 4.36 -8.74
CA PRO A 149 -0.42 5.41 -8.67
C PRO A 149 0.12 6.75 -9.15
N VAL A 150 -0.71 7.50 -9.89
CA VAL A 150 -0.30 8.73 -10.59
C VAL A 150 0.31 9.77 -9.67
N GLU A 151 -0.12 9.80 -8.41
CA GLU A 151 0.39 10.71 -7.36
C GLU A 151 1.85 10.49 -7.00
N PHE A 152 2.34 9.26 -7.21
CA PHE A 152 3.66 8.81 -6.75
C PHE A 152 4.61 8.47 -7.89
N GLN A 153 4.20 8.70 -9.13
CA GLN A 153 5.09 8.68 -10.28
C GLN A 153 6.07 9.86 -10.13
N LYS A 154 7.38 9.58 -10.19
CA LYS A 154 8.39 10.65 -10.20
C LYS A 154 8.09 11.58 -11.38
N ARG A 155 7.83 12.86 -11.09
CA ARG A 155 7.82 13.90 -12.12
C ARG A 155 9.26 14.10 -12.58
N THR A 156 9.58 13.59 -13.77
CA THR A 156 10.82 13.91 -14.50
C THR A 156 10.79 15.34 -15.00
#